data_AF-A0AAD4TDN8-F1
#
_entry.id   AF-A0AAD4TDN8-F1
#
_cell.length_a   1.000
_cell.length_b   1.000
_cell.length_c   1.000
_cell.angle_alpha   90.00
_cell.angle_beta   90.00
_cell.angle_gamma   90.00
#
_symmetry.space_group_name_H-M   'P 1'
#
loop_
_entity.id
_entity.type
_entity.pdbx_description
1 polymer ?
#
loop_
_entity_poly.entity_id
_entity_poly.type
_entity_poly.pdbx_seq_one_letter_code
_entity_poly.pdbx_strand_id
1 'polypeptide(L)'
;MRELNHSFRTPPSWLKISSPEVVVGIHKDNIDSVLKTYHLMSQRWFTHASPTLCNARTPRPQLSSCFHVCMIEDSIEEIYDTLKECAVISKSARGIGVSVHSIGATRLRFEGSFYGRNTGS
;
A
#
# COMPACT_ATOMS: atom_id res chain seq x y z
N MET A 1 14.93 -26.70 19.35
CA MET A 1 15.59 -25.37 19.29
C MET A 1 15.47 -24.72 17.91
N ARG A 2 14.26 -24.49 17.35
CA ARG A 2 14.08 -23.74 16.09
C ARG A 2 12.88 -22.78 16.05
N GLU A 3 12.07 -22.69 17.10
CA GLU A 3 10.81 -21.90 17.06
C GLU A 3 10.83 -20.59 17.87
N LEU A 4 11.87 -20.32 18.66
CA LEU A 4 11.92 -19.12 19.52
C LEU A 4 12.65 -17.90 18.91
N ASN A 5 13.12 -17.99 17.66
CA ASN A 5 13.84 -16.89 17.00
C ASN A 5 12.97 -15.98 16.11
N HIS A 6 11.69 -16.30 15.93
CA HIS A 6 10.82 -15.50 15.04
C HIS A 6 10.22 -14.25 15.73
N SER A 7 10.15 -14.24 17.07
CA SER A 7 9.52 -13.14 17.82
C SER A 7 10.44 -11.94 18.07
N PHE A 8 11.75 -12.05 17.78
CA PHE A 8 12.74 -10.99 18.02
C PHE A 8 12.96 -10.03 16.84
N ARG A 9 12.28 -10.23 15.69
CA ARG A 9 12.49 -9.38 14.51
C ARG A 9 11.65 -8.12 14.45
N THR A 10 10.66 -7.96 15.32
CA THR A 10 9.88 -6.72 15.36
C THR A 10 9.69 -6.28 16.80
N PRO A 11 10.37 -5.20 17.24
CA PRO A 11 10.01 -4.59 18.51
C PRO A 11 8.53 -4.16 18.48
N PRO A 12 7.85 -4.10 19.64
CA PRO A 12 6.45 -3.75 19.68
C PRO A 12 6.20 -2.37 19.03
N SER A 13 5.01 -2.16 18.47
CA SER A 13 4.70 -1.02 17.58
C SER A 13 5.05 0.34 18.20
N TRP A 14 4.92 0.49 19.52
CA TRP A 14 5.29 1.71 20.25
C TRP A 14 6.79 1.98 20.31
N LEU A 15 7.64 0.93 20.33
CA LEU A 15 9.09 1.08 20.34
C LEU A 15 9.63 1.54 18.96
N LYS A 16 8.84 1.33 17.90
CA LYS A 16 9.16 1.80 16.54
C LYS A 16 8.86 3.28 16.31
N ILE A 17 8.01 3.88 17.15
CA ILE A 17 7.52 5.26 16.96
C ILE A 17 8.64 6.29 17.08
N SER A 18 9.68 6.04 17.87
CA SER A 18 10.78 6.98 18.11
C SER A 18 12.16 6.40 17.76
N SER A 19 12.23 5.43 16.85
CA SER A 19 13.53 4.82 16.50
C SER A 19 14.38 5.78 15.66
N PRO A 20 15.67 6.01 16.02
CA PRO A 20 16.55 6.86 15.21
C PRO A 20 16.75 6.31 13.80
N GLU A 21 16.74 4.97 13.64
CA GLU A 21 16.87 4.30 12.34
C GLU A 21 15.77 4.67 11.35
N VAL A 22 14.53 4.88 11.82
CA VAL A 22 13.40 5.27 10.96
C VAL A 22 13.61 6.70 10.46
N VAL A 23 14.06 7.59 11.34
CA VAL A 23 14.29 8.99 11.01
C VAL A 23 15.46 9.15 10.03
N VAL A 24 16.53 8.39 10.24
CA VAL A 24 17.67 8.30 9.32
C VAL A 24 17.23 7.72 7.96
N GLY A 25 16.36 6.71 7.95
CA GLY A 25 15.81 6.17 6.69
C GLY A 25 15.00 7.19 5.88
N ILE A 26 14.37 8.17 6.55
CA ILE A 26 13.59 9.24 5.90
C ILE A 26 14.51 10.37 5.39
N HIS A 27 15.44 10.84 6.22
CA HIS A 27 16.23 12.06 5.95
C HIS A 27 17.64 11.79 5.39
N LYS A 28 18.06 10.52 5.33
CA LYS A 28 19.36 10.06 4.82
C LYS A 28 20.54 10.84 5.43
N ASP A 29 21.27 11.59 4.61
CA ASP A 29 22.51 12.27 5.00
C ASP A 29 22.28 13.61 5.73
N ASN A 30 21.03 14.08 5.85
CA ASN A 30 20.71 15.36 6.51
C ASN A 30 20.56 15.19 8.02
N ILE A 31 21.70 15.27 8.74
CA ILE A 31 21.80 15.04 10.18
C ILE A 31 20.97 16.05 11.00
N ASP A 32 20.93 17.33 10.60
CA ASP A 32 20.18 18.36 11.30
C ASP A 32 18.67 18.09 11.30
N SER A 33 18.15 17.64 10.14
CA SER A 33 16.74 17.27 9.99
C SER A 33 16.41 15.98 10.73
N VAL A 34 17.36 15.04 10.81
CA VAL A 34 17.23 13.82 11.62
C VAL A 34 17.05 14.16 13.09
N LEU A 35 17.93 14.99 13.65
CA LEU A 35 17.87 15.42 15.05
C LEU A 35 16.55 16.12 15.38
N LYS A 36 16.12 17.05 14.52
CA LYS A 36 14.86 17.79 14.71
C LYS A 36 13.65 16.87 14.69
N THR A 37 13.57 15.97 13.70
CA THR A 37 12.46 15.03 13.55
C THR A 37 12.42 14.02 14.69
N TYR A 38 13.59 13.50 15.09
CA TYR A 38 13.71 12.60 16.23
C TYR A 38 13.23 13.25 17.53
N HIS A 39 13.65 14.50 17.78
CA HIS A 39 13.24 15.24 18.97
C HIS A 39 11.71 15.41 19.01
N LEU A 40 11.09 15.84 17.91
CA LEU A 40 9.65 16.05 17.82
C LEU A 40 8.85 14.73 17.97
N MET A 41 9.35 13.63 17.39
CA MET A 41 8.73 12.30 17.54
C MET A 41 8.89 11.74 18.95
N SER A 42 10.04 11.95 19.60
CA SER A 42 10.28 11.52 20.99
C SER A 42 9.35 12.20 21.99
N GLN A 43 9.00 13.46 21.73
CA GLN A 43 8.04 14.25 22.51
C GLN A 43 6.58 14.01 22.11
N ARG A 44 6.32 13.08 21.16
CA ARG A 44 4.98 12.71 20.68
C ARG A 44 4.19 13.85 20.03
N TRP A 45 4.88 14.84 19.45
CA TRP A 45 4.20 15.92 18.70
C TRP A 45 3.58 15.40 17.40
N PHE A 46 4.20 14.40 16.77
CA PHE A 46 3.65 13.70 15.61
C PHE A 46 4.20 12.27 15.54
N THR A 47 3.50 11.40 14.79
CA THR A 47 3.97 10.07 14.42
C THR A 47 3.83 9.89 12.92
N HIS A 48 4.81 9.24 12.30
CA HIS A 48 4.65 8.77 10.93
C HIS A 48 3.64 7.61 10.86
N ALA A 49 3.07 7.40 9.68
CA ALA A 49 2.15 6.31 9.44
C ALA A 49 2.85 4.94 9.61
N SER A 50 2.09 3.93 10.01
CA SER A 50 2.56 2.54 10.17
C SER A 50 3.43 2.01 9.00
N PRO A 51 3.11 2.22 7.71
CA PRO A 51 3.97 1.76 6.61
C PRO A 51 5.33 2.44 6.60
N THR A 52 5.42 3.72 6.98
CA THR A 52 6.69 4.44 7.08
C THR A 52 7.53 3.87 8.23
N LEU A 53 6.94 3.63 9.40
CA LEU A 53 7.64 3.07 10.56
C LEU A 53 8.16 1.63 10.30
N CYS A 54 7.39 0.83 9.57
CA CYS A 54 7.75 -0.57 9.29
C CYS A 54 8.72 -0.72 8.10
N ASN A 55 8.63 0.16 7.09
CA ASN A 55 9.36 0.00 5.83
C ASN A 55 10.52 0.98 5.64
N ALA A 56 10.71 2.00 6.49
CA ALA A 56 11.85 2.92 6.37
C ALA A 56 13.22 2.22 6.47
N ARG A 57 13.26 1.03 7.10
CA ARG A 57 14.49 0.22 7.28
C ARG A 57 14.66 -0.89 6.25
N THR A 58 13.75 -1.05 5.28
CA THR A 58 13.83 -2.16 4.32
C THR A 58 14.59 -1.74 3.06
N PRO A 59 15.27 -2.67 2.36
CA PRO A 59 16.00 -2.37 1.12
C PRO A 59 15.10 -1.88 -0.03
N ARG A 60 13.78 -2.04 0.10
CA ARG A 60 12.76 -1.47 -0.79
C ARG A 60 11.80 -0.61 0.04
N PRO A 61 12.18 0.63 0.38
CA PRO A 61 11.41 1.47 1.29
C PRO A 61 10.14 1.94 0.61
N GLN A 62 9.01 1.33 0.96
CA GLN A 62 7.72 1.65 0.41
C GLN A 62 6.88 2.34 1.49
N LEU A 63 6.97 3.67 1.55
CA LEU A 63 6.57 4.50 2.70
C LEU A 63 5.11 4.98 2.71
N SER A 64 4.47 5.05 1.54
CA SER A 64 3.04 5.38 1.38
C SER A 64 2.10 4.32 1.98
N SER A 65 0.89 4.74 2.32
CA SER A 65 -0.15 3.88 2.91
C SER A 65 -1.20 3.45 1.90
N CYS A 66 -1.55 4.36 0.99
CA CYS A 66 -2.62 4.19 0.02
C CYS A 66 -2.13 4.41 -1.40
N PHE A 67 -2.83 3.77 -2.33
CA PHE A 67 -2.73 4.03 -3.75
C PHE A 67 -4.12 4.22 -4.34
N HIS A 68 -4.21 5.16 -5.28
CA HIS A 68 -5.40 5.36 -6.07
C HIS A 68 -5.14 4.83 -7.47
N VAL A 69 -5.97 3.89 -7.91
CA VAL A 69 -5.90 3.27 -9.24
C VAL A 69 -7.17 3.67 -9.98
N CYS A 70 -7.03 4.28 -11.16
CA CYS A 70 -8.15 4.73 -11.99
C CYS A 70 -8.24 3.84 -13.23
N MET A 71 -9.44 3.33 -13.51
CA MET A 71 -9.75 2.65 -14.77
C MET A 71 -9.82 3.70 -15.90
N ILE A 72 -9.03 3.52 -16.97
CA ILE A 72 -8.96 4.49 -18.08
C ILE A 72 -9.99 4.14 -19.15
N GLU A 73 -10.10 2.87 -19.55
CA GLU A 73 -11.02 2.38 -20.57
C GLU A 73 -11.90 1.21 -20.10
N ASP A 74 -13.03 1.03 -20.78
CA ASP A 74 -13.99 -0.07 -20.57
C ASP A 74 -13.69 -1.24 -21.53
N SER A 75 -12.44 -1.69 -21.54
CA SER A 75 -12.01 -2.87 -22.31
C SER A 75 -11.68 -4.03 -21.37
N ILE A 76 -11.98 -5.26 -21.79
CA ILE A 76 -11.70 -6.46 -20.97
C ILE A 76 -10.21 -6.55 -20.66
N GLU A 77 -9.35 -6.19 -21.61
CA GLU A 77 -7.89 -6.20 -21.46
C GLU A 77 -7.43 -5.21 -20.38
N GLU A 78 -7.88 -3.95 -20.42
CA GLU A 78 -7.52 -2.96 -19.40
C GLU A 78 -8.09 -3.27 -18.02
N ILE A 79 -9.28 -3.90 -17.95
CA ILE A 79 -9.84 -4.38 -16.67
C ILE A 79 -8.89 -5.39 -16.03
N TYR A 80 -8.36 -6.35 -16.80
CA TYR A 80 -7.42 -7.34 -16.30
C TYR A 80 -6.05 -6.75 -15.93
N ASP A 81 -5.55 -5.78 -16.70
CA ASP A 81 -4.30 -5.10 -16.37
C ASP A 81 -4.41 -4.26 -15.09
N THR A 82 -5.54 -3.57 -14.91
CA THR A 82 -5.80 -2.82 -13.68
C THR A 82 -5.91 -3.75 -12.47
N LEU A 83 -6.54 -4.92 -12.64
CA LEU A 83 -6.61 -5.96 -11.61
C LEU A 83 -5.22 -6.51 -11.26
N LYS A 84 -4.36 -6.71 -12.26
CA LYS A 84 -2.98 -7.15 -12.08
C LYS A 84 -2.16 -6.11 -11.32
N GLU A 85 -2.30 -4.83 -11.64
CA GLU A 85 -1.66 -3.75 -10.90
C GLU A 85 -2.13 -3.72 -9.44
N CYS A 86 -3.44 -3.85 -9.21
CA CYS A 86 -4.01 -3.96 -7.87
C CYS A 86 -3.43 -5.16 -7.10
N ALA A 87 -3.26 -6.31 -7.74
CA ALA A 87 -2.66 -7.49 -7.12
C ALA A 87 -1.20 -7.26 -6.71
N VAL A 88 -0.40 -6.60 -7.57
CA VAL A 88 1.00 -6.26 -7.27
C VAL A 88 1.09 -5.27 -6.10
N ILE A 89 0.19 -4.28 -6.06
CA ILE A 89 0.12 -3.31 -4.96
C ILE A 89 -0.32 -3.99 -3.66
N SER A 90 -1.34 -4.86 -3.74
CA SER A 90 -1.88 -5.59 -2.58
C SER A 90 -0.85 -6.52 -1.96
N LYS A 91 0.04 -7.12 -2.78
CA LYS A 91 1.17 -7.93 -2.29
C LYS A 91 2.07 -7.15 -1.33
N SER A 92 2.13 -5.83 -1.46
CA SER A 92 2.92 -4.95 -0.59
C SER A 92 2.14 -4.50 0.67
N ALA A 93 1.03 -5.14 1.01
CA ALA A 93 0.18 -4.87 2.18
C ALA A 93 -0.31 -3.42 2.28
N ARG A 94 -0.89 -2.91 1.18
CA ARG A 94 -1.36 -1.54 1.05
C ARG A 94 -2.86 -1.46 0.80
N GLY A 95 -3.47 -0.35 1.24
CA GLY A 95 -4.83 -0.01 0.88
C GLY A 95 -4.91 0.48 -0.56
N ILE A 96 -5.89 -0.01 -1.31
CA ILE A 96 -6.12 0.36 -2.71
C ILE A 96 -7.52 0.96 -2.81
N GLY A 97 -7.61 2.17 -3.37
CA GLY A 97 -8.87 2.75 -3.80
C GLY A 97 -8.96 2.69 -5.32
N VAL A 98 -9.96 2.00 -5.86
CA VAL A 98 -10.20 1.91 -7.30
C VAL A 98 -11.35 2.82 -7.69
N SER A 99 -11.11 3.70 -8.66
CA SER A 99 -12.16 4.54 -9.27
C SER A 99 -12.75 3.83 -10.48
N VAL A 100 -14.07 3.60 -10.45
CA VAL A 100 -14.81 2.75 -11.41
C VAL A 100 -15.79 3.57 -12.27
N HIS A 101 -15.64 4.90 -12.28
CA HIS A 101 -16.56 5.79 -12.98
C HIS A 101 -16.62 5.57 -14.50
N SER A 102 -15.57 5.01 -15.09
CA SER A 102 -15.43 4.81 -16.53
C SER A 102 -16.09 3.52 -17.04
N ILE A 103 -16.57 2.64 -16.16
CA ILE A 103 -17.23 1.38 -16.56
C ILE A 103 -18.71 1.64 -16.81
N GLY A 104 -19.20 1.33 -18.01
CA GLY A 104 -20.58 1.57 -18.40
C GLY A 104 -21.57 0.78 -17.55
N ALA A 105 -22.33 1.46 -16.69
CA ALA A 105 -23.49 0.84 -16.04
C ALA A 105 -24.56 0.50 -17.09
N THR A 106 -25.05 -0.74 -17.08
CA THR A 106 -26.37 -1.15 -17.64
C THR A 106 -26.44 -1.76 -19.05
N ARG A 107 -25.40 -1.77 -19.90
CA ARG A 107 -25.48 -2.57 -21.15
C ARG A 107 -24.13 -3.12 -21.57
N LEU A 108 -23.80 -4.32 -21.07
CA LEU A 108 -23.00 -5.27 -21.85
C LEU A 108 -23.81 -5.67 -23.10
N ARG A 109 -23.90 -4.78 -24.10
CA ARG A 109 -24.17 -5.20 -25.48
C ARG A 109 -22.89 -5.85 -25.96
N PHE A 110 -22.76 -7.13 -25.66
CA PHE A 110 -21.88 -7.99 -26.43
C PHE A 110 -22.43 -8.03 -27.86
N GLU A 111 -21.87 -7.24 -28.76
CA GLU A 111 -22.13 -7.23 -30.22
C GLU A 111 -21.69 -8.56 -30.88
N GLY A 112 -21.67 -9.69 -30.16
CA GLY A 112 -21.10 -10.96 -30.60
C GLY A 112 -21.56 -12.23 -29.89
N SER A 113 -22.40 -12.16 -28.85
CA SER A 113 -22.86 -13.36 -28.13
C SER A 113 -24.37 -13.49 -28.13
N PHE A 114 -24.92 -13.87 -29.28
CA PHE A 114 -26.23 -14.52 -29.37
C PHE A 114 -26.09 -16.00 -28.97
N TYR A 115 -25.80 -16.28 -27.71
CA TYR A 115 -25.97 -17.62 -27.16
C TYR A 115 -26.37 -17.55 -25.68
N GLY A 116 -27.61 -17.96 -25.42
CA GLY A 116 -28.06 -18.42 -24.10
C GLY A 116 -28.44 -17.36 -23.09
N ARG A 117 -29.67 -16.83 -23.18
CA ARG A 117 -30.43 -16.47 -21.97
C ARG A 117 -30.84 -17.77 -21.27
N ASN A 118 -30.15 -18.16 -20.21
CA ASN A 118 -30.54 -19.13 -19.16
C ASN A 118 -29.58 -18.82 -17.99
N THR A 119 -29.93 -18.44 -16.77
CA THR A 119 -31.06 -18.73 -15.89
C THR A 119 -31.19 -17.60 -14.85
N GLY A 120 -32.39 -17.43 -14.32
CA GLY A 120 -32.68 -16.52 -13.22
C GLY A 120 -34.18 -16.40 -13.03
N SER A 121 -34.78 -17.51 -12.59
CA SER A 121 -36.12 -17.54 -11.99
C SER A 121 -36.17 -16.67 -10.73
#